data_AF-A0A924XWM1-F1
#
_entry.id   AF-A0A924XWM1-F1
#
_cell.length_a   1.000
_cell.length_b   1.000
_cell.length_c   1.000
_cell.angle_alpha   90.00
_cell.angle_beta   90.00
_cell.angle_gamma   90.00
#
_symmetry.space_group_name_H-M   'P 1'
#
loop_
_entity.id
_entity.type
_entity.pdbx_description
1 polymer ?
#
loop_
_entity_poly.entity_id
_entity_poly.type
_entity_poly.pdbx_seq_one_letter_code
_entity_poly.pdbx_strand_id
1 'polypeptide(L)'
;MAADGWIEGSRRILSPNCDRRPAGAEVTLLLLHSISLPRGAYGGEAIERLFTNRLDSAGHPAFAGLAGLRVSSHFLIRRGGDLLQFVP
;
A
#
# COMPACT_ATOMS: atom_id res chain seq x y z
N MET A 1 15.23 7.37 -14.92
CA MET A 1 14.86 6.44 -13.83
C MET A 1 15.29 7.12 -12.55
N ALA A 2 14.36 7.51 -11.67
CA ALA A 2 14.73 8.16 -10.42
C ALA A 2 15.63 7.22 -9.60
N ALA A 3 16.77 7.73 -9.15
CA ALA A 3 17.87 6.94 -8.58
C ALA A 3 17.54 6.27 -7.23
N ASP A 4 16.33 6.46 -6.71
CA ASP A 4 15.88 6.09 -5.37
C ASP A 4 14.67 5.13 -5.36
N GLY A 5 14.26 4.62 -6.53
CA GLY A 5 13.12 3.69 -6.67
C GLY A 5 11.74 4.37 -6.64
N TRP A 6 11.68 5.70 -6.54
CA TRP A 6 10.42 6.46 -6.51
C TRP A 6 9.99 6.94 -7.90
N ILE A 7 8.73 6.73 -8.25
CA ILE A 7 8.18 7.17 -9.53
C ILE A 7 7.77 8.64 -9.47
N GLU A 8 8.21 9.41 -10.47
CA GLU A 8 7.80 10.80 -10.65
C GLU A 8 6.29 10.89 -10.90
N GLY A 9 5.64 11.91 -10.33
CA GLY A 9 4.18 12.08 -10.41
C GLY A 9 3.38 11.16 -9.47
N SER A 10 4.01 10.21 -8.78
CA SER A 10 3.35 9.46 -7.71
C SER A 10 3.21 10.30 -6.44
N ARG A 11 2.10 10.12 -5.72
CA ARG A 11 1.97 10.63 -4.35
C ARG A 11 2.70 9.68 -3.41
N ARG A 12 3.82 10.13 -2.86
CA ARG A 12 4.67 9.37 -1.94
C ARG A 12 4.06 9.34 -0.53
N ILE A 13 3.86 8.15 0.02
CA ILE A 13 3.35 7.94 1.38
C ILE A 13 4.24 6.90 2.07
N LEU A 14 5.18 7.34 2.89
CA LEU A 14 6.18 6.45 3.48
C LEU A 14 5.52 5.42 4.41
N SER A 15 5.46 4.16 3.95
CA SER A 15 5.01 3.05 4.79
C SER A 15 6.18 2.53 5.64
N PRO A 16 5.96 2.25 6.94
CA PRO A 16 6.94 1.55 7.76
C PRO A 16 6.95 0.02 7.52
N ASN A 17 6.03 -0.50 6.69
CA ASN A 17 5.85 -1.94 6.47
C ASN A 17 6.68 -2.41 5.26
N CYS A 18 8.00 -2.27 5.36
CA CYS A 18 8.96 -2.77 4.41
C CYS A 18 10.30 -3.06 5.07
N ASP A 19 11.11 -3.91 4.45
CA ASP A 19 12.48 -4.21 4.82
C ASP A 19 13.36 -4.38 3.57
N ARG A 20 14.63 -4.76 3.78
CA ARG A 20 15.57 -4.98 2.68
C ARG A 20 15.34 -6.37 2.08
N ARG A 21 15.29 -6.43 0.75
CA ARG A 21 15.38 -7.71 0.04
C ARG A 21 16.70 -8.42 0.39
N PRO A 22 16.73 -9.77 0.36
CA PRO A 22 17.97 -10.52 0.52
C PRO A 22 19.07 -10.04 -0.45
N ALA A 23 20.33 -10.16 -0.04
CA ALA A 23 21.45 -9.70 -0.86
C ALA A 23 21.47 -10.40 -2.23
N GLY A 24 21.60 -9.62 -3.30
CA GLY A 24 21.61 -10.12 -4.68
C GLY A 24 20.23 -10.53 -5.23
N ALA A 25 19.14 -10.32 -4.49
CA ALA A 25 17.80 -10.60 -4.99
C ALA A 25 17.30 -9.48 -5.91
N GLU A 26 17.25 -9.77 -7.21
CA GLU A 26 16.67 -8.90 -8.23
C GLU A 26 15.13 -8.97 -8.23
N VAL A 27 14.47 -7.87 -8.63
CA VAL A 27 13.02 -7.85 -8.83
C VAL A 27 12.70 -8.44 -10.20
N THR A 28 12.12 -9.64 -10.23
CA THR A 28 11.85 -10.39 -11.48
C THR A 28 10.36 -10.61 -11.76
N LEU A 29 9.48 -10.21 -10.84
CA LEU A 29 8.04 -10.46 -10.90
C LEU A 29 7.25 -9.20 -10.57
N LEU A 30 6.24 -8.92 -11.39
CA LEU A 30 5.16 -8.00 -11.06
C LEU A 30 3.95 -8.80 -10.59
N LEU A 31 3.47 -8.51 -9.38
CA LEU A 31 2.26 -9.09 -8.82
C LEU A 31 1.14 -8.05 -8.78
N LEU A 32 0.03 -8.34 -9.48
CA LEU A 32 -1.14 -7.47 -9.51
C LEU A 32 -2.17 -7.94 -8.49
N HIS A 33 -2.52 -7.06 -7.56
CA HIS A 33 -3.60 -7.26 -6.60
C HIS A 33 -4.74 -6.27 -6.84
N SER A 34 -5.97 -6.68 -6.56
CA SER A 34 -7.11 -5.79 -6.41
C SER A 34 -7.50 -5.72 -4.93
N ILE A 35 -7.83 -4.51 -4.46
CA ILE A 35 -8.23 -4.27 -3.07
C ILE A 35 -9.32 -3.20 -3.01
N SER A 36 -10.29 -3.40 -2.13
CA SER A 36 -11.30 -2.42 -1.72
C SER A 36 -11.47 -2.53 -0.22
N LEU A 37 -11.62 -1.40 0.47
CA LEU A 37 -11.69 -1.38 1.92
C LEU A 37 -12.60 -0.24 2.43
N PRO A 38 -13.76 -0.54 3.04
CA PRO A 38 -14.40 -1.85 3.21
C PRO A 38 -14.63 -2.61 1.89
N ARG A 39 -14.84 -3.94 1.95
CA ARG A 39 -15.02 -4.76 0.74
C ARG A 39 -16.12 -4.18 -0.15
N GLY A 40 -15.82 -3.96 -1.43
CA GLY A 40 -16.75 -3.39 -2.41
C GLY A 40 -16.91 -1.87 -2.34
N ALA A 41 -16.37 -1.20 -1.32
CA ALA A 41 -16.33 0.25 -1.21
C ALA A 41 -15.01 0.80 -1.79
N TYR A 42 -15.14 1.83 -2.61
CA TYR A 42 -14.01 2.49 -3.27
C TYR A 42 -13.92 3.94 -2.83
N GLY A 43 -12.71 4.47 -2.85
CA GLY A 43 -12.44 5.80 -2.32
C GLY A 43 -12.21 5.79 -0.81
N GLY A 44 -11.85 6.96 -0.27
CA GLY A 44 -11.42 7.11 1.12
C GLY A 44 -9.98 6.66 1.37
N GLU A 45 -9.57 6.72 2.62
CA GLU A 45 -8.16 6.58 3.04
C GLU A 45 -7.85 5.23 3.69
N ALA A 46 -8.82 4.32 3.79
CA ALA A 46 -8.67 3.09 4.57
C ALA A 46 -7.48 2.24 4.10
N ILE A 47 -7.24 2.13 2.79
CA ILE A 47 -6.10 1.38 2.24
C ILE A 47 -4.77 2.05 2.61
N GLU A 48 -4.68 3.38 2.52
CA GLU A 48 -3.48 4.12 2.95
C GLU A 48 -3.21 3.93 4.43
N ARG A 49 -4.26 4.01 5.25
CA ARG A 49 -4.16 3.81 6.69
C ARG A 49 -3.78 2.37 7.03
N LEU A 50 -4.31 1.37 6.33
CA LEU A 50 -3.89 -0.03 6.48
C LEU A 50 -2.40 -0.18 6.17
N PHE A 51 -1.96 0.34 5.03
CA PHE A 51 -0.56 0.21 4.60
C PHE A 51 0.42 1.00 5.46
N THR A 52 -0.06 1.92 6.31
CA THR A 52 0.76 2.73 7.21
C THR A 52 0.58 2.40 8.70
N ASN A 53 -0.13 1.30 9.04
CA ASN A 53 -0.49 0.91 10.41
C ASN A 53 -1.30 1.97 11.18
N ARG A 54 -2.11 2.77 10.48
CA ARG A 54 -2.98 3.82 11.03
C ARG A 54 -4.46 3.49 10.90
N LEU A 55 -4.80 2.29 10.44
CA LEU A 55 -6.20 1.88 10.30
C LEU A 55 -6.78 1.66 11.69
N ASP A 56 -7.84 2.42 12.01
CA ASP A 56 -8.66 2.14 13.19
C ASP A 56 -9.50 0.89 12.93
N SER A 57 -9.04 -0.24 13.48
CA SER A 57 -9.72 -1.54 13.33
C SER A 57 -11.05 -1.63 14.07
N ALA A 58 -11.33 -0.74 15.03
CA ALA A 58 -12.61 -0.67 15.74
C ALA A 58 -13.61 0.25 15.02
N GLY A 59 -13.14 1.14 14.14
CA GLY A 59 -13.97 2.11 13.43
C GLY A 59 -14.94 1.53 12.40
N HIS A 60 -14.79 0.26 12.01
CA HIS A 60 -15.72 -0.42 11.12
C HIS A 60 -15.66 -1.95 11.31
N PRO A 61 -16.79 -2.69 11.35
CA PRO A 61 -16.79 -4.15 11.54
C PRO A 61 -15.91 -4.92 10.55
N ALA A 62 -15.89 -4.46 9.29
CA ALA A 62 -15.04 -5.05 8.25
C ALA A 62 -13.52 -4.90 8.50
N PHE A 63 -13.09 -4.05 9.43
CA PHE A 63 -11.67 -3.81 9.74
C PHE A 63 -11.18 -4.63 10.93
N ALA A 64 -12.08 -5.25 11.71
CA ALA A 64 -11.70 -6.01 12.90
C ALA A 64 -10.71 -7.14 12.57
N GLY A 65 -10.90 -7.85 11.46
CA GLY A 65 -9.99 -8.90 10.98
C GLY A 65 -8.65 -8.39 10.43
N LEU A 66 -8.45 -7.07 10.36
CA LEU A 66 -7.20 -6.45 9.91
C LEU A 66 -6.36 -5.90 11.07
N ALA A 67 -6.87 -6.00 12.31
CA ALA A 67 -6.16 -5.53 13.50
C ALA A 67 -4.78 -6.20 13.62
N GLY A 68 -3.74 -5.38 13.80
CA GLY A 68 -2.36 -5.84 13.96
C GLY A 68 -1.65 -6.32 12.68
N LEU A 69 -2.33 -6.36 11.52
CA LEU A 69 -1.67 -6.67 10.26
C LEU A 69 -0.64 -5.59 9.92
N ARG A 70 0.56 -6.03 9.55
CA ARG A 70 1.65 -5.18 9.05
C ARG A 70 1.91 -5.51 7.60
N VAL A 71 1.25 -4.78 6.71
CA VAL A 71 1.29 -5.02 5.27
C VAL A 71 1.45 -3.70 4.52
N SER A 72 2.03 -3.75 3.32
CA SER A 72 2.02 -2.67 2.34
C SER A 72 2.11 -3.25 0.94
N SER A 73 1.82 -2.45 -0.08
CA SER A 73 2.27 -2.68 -1.45
C SER A 73 3.33 -1.65 -1.83
N HIS A 74 4.00 -1.83 -2.97
CA HIS A 74 4.81 -0.76 -3.56
C HIS A 74 3.91 0.37 -4.08
N PHE A 75 2.83 0.02 -4.80
CA PHE A 75 1.94 0.97 -5.46
C PHE A 75 0.47 0.68 -5.16
N LEU A 76 -0.35 1.74 -5.18
CA LEU A 76 -1.80 1.68 -5.30
C LEU A 76 -2.23 2.62 -6.43
N ILE A 77 -2.92 2.07 -7.43
CA ILE A 77 -3.56 2.84 -8.48
C ILE A 77 -5.04 2.97 -8.12
N ARG A 78 -5.50 4.20 -7.91
CA ARG A 78 -6.91 4.45 -7.59
C ARG A 78 -7.77 4.39 -8.84
N ARG A 79 -9.09 4.28 -8.63
CA ARG A 79 -10.08 4.26 -9.72
C ARG A 79 -10.01 5.52 -10.61
N GLY A 80 -9.62 6.66 -10.05
CA GLY A 80 -9.41 7.92 -10.79
C GLY A 80 -8.08 8.00 -11.54
N GLY A 81 -7.21 6.98 -11.45
CA GLY A 81 -5.88 6.98 -12.05
C GLY A 81 -4.77 7.50 -11.14
N ASP A 82 -5.09 8.04 -9.96
CA ASP A 82 -4.07 8.51 -9.02
C ASP A 82 -3.11 7.37 -8.63
N LEU A 83 -1.82 7.63 -8.80
CA LEU A 83 -0.75 6.72 -8.41
C LEU A 83 -0.21 7.11 -7.03
N LEU A 84 -0.38 6.21 -6.06
CA LEU A 84 0.25 6.32 -4.75
C LEU A 84 1.39 5.31 -4.70
N GLN A 85 2.53 5.72 -4.15
CA GLN A 85 3.65 4.82 -3.89
C GLN A 85 3.96 4.82 -2.39
N PHE A 86 4.13 3.63 -1.81
CA PHE A 86 4.38 3.48 -0.37
C PHE A 86 5.79 3.04 -0.04
N VAL A 87 6.40 2.25 -0.93
CA VAL A 87 7.72 1.63 -0.77
C VAL A 87 8.44 1.66 -2.12
N PRO A 88 9.73 2.03 -2.17
CA PRO A 88 10.54 1.95 -3.38
C PRO A 88 10.92 0.51 -3.74
#